data_AF-H2LJ88-F1
#
_entry.id   AF-H2LJ88-F1
#
_cell.length_a   1.000
_cell.length_b   1.000
_cell.length_c   1.000
_cell.angle_alpha   90.00
_cell.angle_beta   90.00
_cell.angle_gamma   90.00
#
_symmetry.space_group_name_H-M   'P 1'
#
loop_
_entity.id
_entity.type
_entity.pdbx_description
1 polymer ?
#
loop_
_entity_poly.entity_id
_entity_poly.type
_entity_poly.pdbx_seq_one_letter_code
_entity_poly.pdbx_strand_id
1 'polypeptide(L)'
;MKMATHWPLIGALFFSLCVFVHSSALFYPKPAIDAKPGRCPKHLYGFPSRFHCNCDDDCVDDHKCCEYSCGMVCVPPAIVRLECPNTHGSVGACVEECTCDNDCGSGKKCCSNGCGHVCTTPITVKPGFCMPSINCLGAPSCAEDGNCEGDKKCCHSLGCGMVCKVPYYPENSK
;
A
#
# COMPACT_ATOMS: atom_id res chain seq x y z
N MET A 1 4.96 -15.82 72.67
CA MET A 1 5.37 -15.29 71.35
C MET A 1 4.18 -15.43 70.40
N LYS A 2 3.45 -14.34 70.12
CA LYS A 2 2.33 -14.34 69.13
C LYS A 2 2.89 -13.83 67.81
N MET A 3 3.04 -14.71 66.83
CA MET A 3 3.44 -14.32 65.47
C MET A 3 2.22 -13.68 64.78
N ALA A 4 2.28 -12.37 64.58
CA ALA A 4 1.25 -11.65 63.85
C ALA A 4 1.23 -12.13 62.39
N THR A 5 0.09 -12.68 61.98
CA THR A 5 -0.15 -13.20 60.63
C THR A 5 -0.31 -12.02 59.67
N HIS A 6 0.79 -11.58 59.04
CA HIS A 6 0.82 -10.54 58.00
C HIS A 6 0.31 -11.02 56.61
N TRP A 7 -0.13 -12.28 56.49
CA TRP A 7 -0.60 -12.90 55.25
C TRP A 7 -1.75 -12.17 54.51
N PRO A 8 -2.80 -11.63 55.18
CA PRO A 8 -3.92 -11.04 54.46
C PRO A 8 -3.57 -9.68 53.82
N LEU A 9 -2.64 -8.92 54.42
CA LEU A 9 -2.19 -7.64 53.87
C LEU A 9 -1.29 -7.82 52.65
N ILE A 10 -0.47 -8.87 52.65
CA ILE A 10 0.37 -9.24 51.51
C ILE A 10 -0.50 -9.69 50.34
N GLY A 11 -1.53 -10.51 50.59
CA GLY A 11 -2.48 -10.93 49.55
C GLY A 11 -3.24 -9.77 48.90
N ALA A 12 -3.66 -8.78 49.69
CA ALA A 12 -4.38 -7.60 49.18
C ALA A 12 -3.49 -6.70 48.30
N LEU A 13 -2.21 -6.54 48.66
CA LEU A 13 -1.24 -5.77 47.85
C LEU A 13 -0.95 -6.45 46.51
N PHE A 14 -0.79 -7.77 46.48
CA PHE A 14 -0.60 -8.51 45.23
C PHE A 14 -1.82 -8.41 44.30
N PHE A 15 -3.04 -8.51 44.86
CA PHE A 15 -4.26 -8.36 44.06
C PHE A 15 -4.39 -6.96 43.47
N SER A 16 -4.08 -5.93 44.25
CA SER A 16 -4.13 -4.54 43.76
C SER A 16 -3.08 -4.28 42.67
N LEU A 17 -1.83 -4.74 42.85
CA LEU A 17 -0.79 -4.62 41.84
C LEU A 17 -1.15 -5.36 40.55
N CYS A 18 -1.75 -6.56 40.63
CA CYS A 18 -2.24 -7.28 39.45
C CYS A 18 -3.34 -6.52 38.70
N VAL A 19 -4.27 -5.87 39.42
CA VAL A 19 -5.32 -5.05 38.80
C VAL A 19 -4.72 -3.80 38.15
N PHE A 20 -3.75 -3.14 38.79
CA PHE A 20 -3.06 -1.97 38.22
C PHE A 20 -2.27 -2.33 36.94
N VAL A 21 -1.60 -3.49 36.91
CA VAL A 21 -0.85 -3.98 35.74
C VAL A 21 -1.77 -4.37 34.58
N HIS A 22 -2.92 -5.03 34.85
CA HIS A 22 -3.90 -5.32 33.80
C HIS A 22 -4.63 -4.07 33.30
N SER A 23 -4.85 -3.10 34.18
CA SER A 23 -5.49 -1.82 33.81
C SER A 23 -4.61 -1.00 32.88
N SER A 24 -3.29 -1.07 33.02
CA SER A 24 -2.36 -0.30 32.17
C SER A 24 -2.06 -0.97 30.82
N ALA A 25 -2.22 -2.29 30.68
CA ALA A 25 -2.08 -2.99 29.39
C ALA A 25 -3.14 -2.63 28.34
N LEU A 26 -4.32 -2.14 28.76
CA LEU A 26 -5.41 -1.73 27.86
C LEU A 26 -5.27 -0.30 27.32
N PHE A 27 -4.32 0.48 27.83
CA PHE A 27 -4.13 1.90 27.47
C PHE A 27 -2.80 2.22 26.77
N TYR A 28 -1.99 1.21 26.44
CA TYR A 28 -0.88 1.41 25.51
C TYR A 28 -1.44 1.27 24.08
N PRO A 29 -1.71 2.36 23.35
CA PRO A 29 -1.99 2.26 21.93
C PRO A 29 -0.80 1.56 21.28
N LYS A 30 -1.10 0.46 20.59
CA LYS A 30 -0.09 -0.32 19.86
C LYS A 30 0.65 0.66 18.94
N PRO A 31 1.96 0.87 19.11
CA PRO A 31 2.69 1.77 18.24
C PRO A 31 2.53 1.29 16.80
N ALA A 32 2.36 2.21 15.85
CA ALA A 32 2.16 1.93 14.42
C ALA A 32 3.41 1.37 13.71
N ILE A 33 4.20 0.56 14.43
CA ILE A 33 5.43 -0.11 13.97
C ILE A 33 5.08 -1.43 13.24
N ASP A 34 3.87 -1.97 13.42
CA ASP A 34 3.44 -3.25 12.85
C ASP A 34 2.84 -3.14 11.43
N ALA A 35 3.01 -2.00 10.75
CA ALA A 35 2.43 -1.80 9.42
C ALA A 35 3.40 -2.29 8.33
N LYS A 36 3.05 -3.38 7.65
CA LYS A 36 3.74 -3.76 6.43
C LYS A 36 3.61 -2.64 5.39
N PRO A 37 4.64 -2.42 4.55
CA PRO A 37 4.61 -1.37 3.53
C PRO A 37 3.44 -1.55 2.55
N GLY A 38 2.94 -0.43 2.03
CA GLY A 38 1.78 -0.40 1.14
C GLY A 38 0.47 -0.04 1.84
N ARG A 39 -0.60 0.07 1.06
CA ARG A 39 -1.94 0.45 1.54
C ARG A 39 -2.94 -0.66 1.25
N CYS A 40 -4.00 -0.73 2.05
CA CYS A 40 -5.12 -1.63 1.77
C CYS A 40 -5.80 -1.24 0.46
N PRO A 41 -5.94 -2.16 -0.51
CA PRO A 41 -6.66 -1.88 -1.74
C PRO A 41 -8.15 -1.69 -1.45
N LYS A 42 -8.84 -0.76 -2.11
CA LYS A 42 -10.28 -0.56 -1.86
C LYS A 42 -11.15 -1.67 -2.46
N HIS A 43 -10.64 -2.36 -3.48
CA HIS A 43 -11.29 -3.49 -4.12
C HIS A 43 -10.39 -4.72 -4.10
N LEU A 44 -10.99 -5.89 -3.91
CA LEU A 44 -10.28 -7.15 -3.99
C LEU A 44 -9.96 -7.46 -5.45
N TYR A 45 -8.67 -7.48 -5.79
CA TYR A 45 -8.18 -7.78 -7.14
C TYR A 45 -7.79 -9.25 -7.32
N GLY A 46 -8.07 -10.09 -6.32
CA GLY A 46 -7.75 -11.51 -6.29
C GLY A 46 -8.35 -12.16 -5.05
N PHE A 47 -8.07 -13.45 -4.86
CA PHE A 47 -8.53 -14.17 -3.66
C PHE A 47 -7.72 -13.75 -2.43
N PRO A 48 -8.39 -13.46 -1.30
CA PRO A 48 -7.70 -13.24 -0.04
C PRO A 48 -6.83 -14.45 0.31
N SER A 49 -5.60 -14.20 0.73
CA SER A 49 -4.68 -15.25 1.20
C SER A 49 -5.19 -15.91 2.48
N ARG A 50 -5.94 -15.16 3.31
CA ARG A 50 -6.51 -15.62 4.58
C ARG A 50 -7.71 -14.77 4.97
N PHE A 51 -8.73 -15.41 5.53
CA PHE A 51 -9.86 -14.74 6.18
C PHE A 51 -9.61 -14.65 7.69
N HIS A 52 -10.07 -13.56 8.32
CA HIS A 52 -9.88 -13.24 9.73
C HIS A 52 -8.40 -13.04 10.12
N CYS A 53 -8.01 -11.76 10.18
CA CYS A 53 -6.75 -11.27 10.71
C CYS A 53 -7.03 -10.10 11.66
N ASN A 54 -6.10 -9.82 12.57
CA ASN A 54 -6.16 -8.69 13.50
C ASN A 54 -5.07 -7.65 13.20
N CYS A 55 -3.91 -8.07 12.67
CA CYS A 55 -2.84 -7.18 12.21
C CYS A 55 -2.06 -7.77 11.02
N ASP A 56 -1.20 -6.97 10.39
CA ASP A 56 -0.47 -7.36 9.17
C ASP A 56 0.41 -8.60 9.37
N ASP A 57 0.97 -8.82 10.56
CA ASP A 57 1.80 -10.00 10.90
C ASP A 57 1.02 -11.33 10.89
N ASP A 58 -0.31 -11.30 10.98
CA ASP A 58 -1.14 -12.50 10.82
C ASP A 58 -1.17 -12.99 9.36
N CYS A 59 -0.77 -12.12 8.44
CA CYS A 59 -0.77 -12.38 7.02
C CYS A 59 0.61 -12.84 6.55
N VAL A 60 0.65 -13.77 5.59
CA VAL A 60 1.91 -14.23 4.98
C VAL A 60 2.48 -13.17 4.03
N ASP A 61 3.77 -13.27 3.73
CA ASP A 61 4.48 -12.37 2.80
C ASP A 61 4.29 -10.87 3.13
N ASP A 62 4.09 -10.03 2.13
CA ASP A 62 3.84 -8.59 2.25
C ASP A 62 2.35 -8.25 2.44
N HIS A 63 1.47 -9.24 2.61
CA HIS A 63 0.03 -9.03 2.68
C HIS A 63 -0.36 -8.22 3.92
N LYS A 64 -1.30 -7.32 3.74
CA LYS A 64 -1.85 -6.45 4.78
C LYS A 64 -3.19 -6.98 5.27
N CYS A 65 -3.48 -6.78 6.55
CA CYS A 65 -4.76 -7.08 7.14
C CYS A 65 -5.72 -5.90 6.92
N CYS A 66 -6.68 -6.09 6.02
CA CYS A 66 -7.53 -5.01 5.52
C CYS A 66 -8.99 -5.25 5.83
N GLU A 67 -9.70 -4.16 6.16
CA GLU A 67 -11.13 -4.17 6.45
C GLU A 67 -11.94 -4.06 5.16
N TYR A 68 -12.81 -5.04 4.92
CA TYR A 68 -13.81 -5.03 3.85
C TYR A 68 -15.20 -5.34 4.41
N SER A 69 -16.24 -5.20 3.58
CA SER A 69 -17.63 -5.52 3.97
C SER A 69 -17.83 -6.96 4.45
N CYS A 70 -16.94 -7.89 4.07
CA CYS A 70 -16.95 -9.29 4.51
C CYS A 70 -16.08 -9.57 5.74
N GLY A 71 -15.53 -8.53 6.39
CA GLY A 71 -14.67 -8.60 7.56
C GLY A 71 -13.19 -8.31 7.26
N MET A 72 -12.33 -8.64 8.22
CA MET A 72 -10.87 -8.47 8.10
C MET A 72 -10.26 -9.60 7.28
N VAL A 73 -9.54 -9.27 6.22
CA VAL A 73 -8.91 -10.26 5.34
C VAL A 73 -7.49 -9.87 4.95
N CYS A 74 -6.63 -10.87 4.78
CA CYS A 74 -5.25 -10.70 4.34
C CYS A 74 -5.19 -10.61 2.82
N VAL A 75 -4.78 -9.45 2.31
CA VAL A 75 -4.72 -9.17 0.87
C VAL A 75 -3.36 -8.59 0.49
N PRO A 76 -2.90 -8.82 -0.75
CA PRO A 76 -1.71 -8.13 -1.22
C PRO A 76 -1.92 -6.62 -1.07
N PRO A 77 -0.90 -5.85 -0.65
CA PRO A 77 -1.01 -4.41 -0.62
C PRO A 77 -1.36 -3.91 -2.02
N ALA A 78 -2.04 -2.76 -2.12
CA ALA A 78 -2.18 -2.08 -3.40
C ALA A 78 -0.76 -1.77 -3.92
N ILE A 79 -0.27 -2.59 -4.85
CA ILE A 79 1.08 -2.43 -5.40
C ILE A 79 1.06 -1.19 -6.28
N VAL A 80 1.46 -0.06 -5.71
CA VAL A 80 1.92 1.09 -6.48
C VAL A 80 3.23 0.65 -7.13
N ARG A 81 3.15 0.28 -8.41
CA ARG A 81 4.34 -0.09 -9.18
C ARG A 81 5.06 1.19 -9.58
N LEU A 82 6.36 1.20 -9.38
CA LEU A 82 7.24 2.23 -9.91
C LEU A 82 7.76 1.72 -11.25
N GLU A 83 7.26 2.33 -12.32
CA GLU A 83 7.60 1.95 -13.69
C GLU A 83 8.37 3.07 -14.38
N CYS A 84 9.11 2.71 -15.43
CA CYS A 84 9.72 3.71 -16.30
C CYS A 84 8.61 4.48 -17.04
N PRO A 85 8.73 5.81 -17.19
CA PRO A 85 7.82 6.58 -18.02
C PRO A 85 7.76 5.98 -19.42
N ASN A 86 6.55 5.93 -20.00
CA ASN A 86 6.39 5.41 -21.34
C ASN A 86 6.98 6.40 -22.36
N THR A 87 8.04 5.99 -23.05
CA THR A 87 8.76 6.79 -24.06
C THR A 87 8.41 6.38 -25.50
N HIS A 88 7.26 5.75 -25.75
CA HIS A 88 6.91 5.28 -27.10
C HIS A 88 7.12 6.38 -28.16
N GLY A 89 8.10 6.16 -29.05
CA GLY A 89 8.41 7.03 -30.18
C GLY A 89 9.48 8.11 -29.91
N SER A 90 9.98 8.27 -28.68
CA SER A 90 11.13 9.13 -28.41
C SER A 90 12.41 8.32 -28.37
N VAL A 91 13.38 8.66 -29.23
CA VAL A 91 14.74 8.15 -29.19
C VAL A 91 15.60 9.21 -28.50
N GLY A 92 16.06 8.89 -27.30
CA GLY A 92 17.00 9.74 -26.56
C GLY A 92 18.43 9.64 -27.11
N ALA A 93 19.36 10.30 -26.42
CA ALA A 93 20.77 10.14 -26.73
C ALA A 93 21.21 8.69 -26.48
N CYS A 94 22.05 8.15 -27.36
CA CYS A 94 22.65 6.82 -27.26
C CYS A 94 23.77 6.80 -26.22
N VAL A 95 23.39 6.98 -24.96
CA VAL A 95 24.30 6.99 -23.80
C VAL A 95 23.84 5.91 -22.84
N GLU A 96 24.79 5.10 -22.37
CA GLU A 96 24.59 4.12 -21.31
C GLU A 96 25.04 4.72 -19.98
N GLU A 97 24.13 5.41 -19.29
CA GLU A 97 24.38 6.00 -17.97
C GLU A 97 24.32 4.95 -16.86
N CYS A 98 23.50 3.91 -17.04
CA CYS A 98 23.25 2.86 -16.06
C CYS A 98 23.00 1.51 -16.75
N THR A 99 23.17 0.42 -16.01
CA THR A 99 22.83 -0.95 -16.46
C THR A 99 21.74 -1.59 -15.61
N CYS A 100 21.60 -1.15 -14.36
CA CYS A 100 20.55 -1.58 -13.45
C CYS A 100 20.12 -0.44 -12.53
N ASP A 101 18.99 -0.61 -11.84
CA ASP A 101 18.44 0.40 -10.92
C ASP A 101 19.41 0.81 -9.81
N ASN A 102 20.31 -0.10 -9.39
CA ASN A 102 21.29 0.16 -8.34
C ASN A 102 22.42 1.09 -8.77
N ASP A 103 22.64 1.25 -10.07
CA ASP A 103 23.60 2.23 -10.61
C ASP A 103 23.06 3.67 -10.46
N CYS A 104 21.75 3.80 -10.24
CA CYS A 104 21.09 5.08 -10.06
C CYS A 104 21.04 5.49 -8.57
N GLY A 105 20.96 6.80 -8.34
CA GLY A 105 20.71 7.34 -7.00
C GLY A 105 19.37 6.86 -6.42
N SER A 106 19.24 6.92 -5.10
CA SER A 106 18.05 6.46 -4.37
C SER A 106 16.74 6.95 -4.98
N GLY A 107 15.81 6.03 -5.25
CA GLY A 107 14.47 6.34 -5.77
C GLY A 107 14.40 6.55 -7.29
N LYS A 108 15.47 6.29 -8.03
CA LYS A 108 15.48 6.30 -9.50
C LYS A 108 15.54 4.89 -10.06
N LYS A 109 15.14 4.74 -11.34
CA LYS A 109 15.23 3.49 -12.10
C LYS A 109 16.10 3.68 -13.33
N CYS A 110 16.77 2.62 -13.73
CA CYS A 110 17.50 2.58 -14.98
C CYS A 110 16.52 2.27 -16.11
N CYS A 111 16.23 3.28 -16.94
CA CYS A 111 15.18 3.21 -17.93
C CYS A 111 15.76 3.35 -19.34
N SER A 112 15.28 2.50 -20.26
CA SER A 112 15.63 2.65 -21.67
C SER A 112 14.98 3.91 -22.26
N ASN A 113 15.77 4.70 -22.97
CA ASN A 113 15.29 5.87 -23.71
C ASN A 113 15.13 5.59 -25.22
N GLY A 114 15.12 4.31 -25.61
CA GLY A 114 15.03 3.88 -27.01
C GLY A 114 16.37 3.74 -27.75
N CYS A 115 17.48 4.26 -27.22
CA CYS A 115 18.82 3.97 -27.74
C CYS A 115 19.78 3.42 -26.67
N GLY A 116 19.78 4.02 -25.48
CA GLY A 116 20.52 3.52 -24.32
C GLY A 116 19.71 3.61 -23.03
N HIS A 117 20.38 3.62 -21.88
CA HIS A 117 19.76 3.64 -20.56
C HIS A 117 20.16 4.85 -19.74
N VAL A 118 19.17 5.48 -19.10
CA VAL A 118 19.34 6.70 -18.31
C VAL A 118 18.60 6.61 -16.97
N CYS A 119 19.17 7.21 -15.94
CA CYS A 119 18.59 7.17 -14.59
C CYS A 119 17.40 8.13 -14.50
N THR A 120 16.20 7.55 -14.45
CA THR A 120 14.93 8.29 -14.57
C THR A 120 14.13 8.20 -13.28
N THR A 121 13.41 9.27 -12.93
CA THR A 121 12.42 9.23 -11.86
C THR A 121 11.24 8.36 -12.31
N PRO A 122 10.92 7.28 -11.58
CA PRO A 122 9.83 6.39 -11.98
C PRO A 122 8.47 7.08 -11.84
N ILE A 123 7.53 6.64 -12.68
CA ILE A 123 6.12 7.01 -12.55
C ILE A 123 5.38 6.02 -11.66
N THR A 124 4.34 6.51 -11.01
CA THR A 124 3.43 5.66 -10.24
C THR A 124 2.41 5.02 -11.17
N VAL A 125 2.36 3.69 -11.18
CA VAL A 125 1.35 2.89 -11.90
C VAL A 125 0.51 2.14 -10.88
N LYS A 126 -0.80 2.42 -10.88
CA LYS A 126 -1.78 1.77 -10.01
C LYS A 126 -2.43 0.58 -10.72
N PRO A 127 -2.93 -0.42 -9.97
CA PRO A 127 -3.60 -1.58 -10.55
C PRO A 127 -4.87 -1.21 -11.34
N GLY A 128 -5.26 -2.11 -12.26
CA GLY A 128 -6.47 -2.00 -13.08
C GLY A 128 -6.30 -1.31 -14.42
N PHE A 129 -7.38 -1.25 -15.19
CA PHE A 129 -7.38 -0.77 -16.57
C PHE A 129 -8.23 0.49 -16.76
N CYS A 130 -7.83 1.33 -17.70
CA CYS A 130 -8.65 2.46 -18.13
C CYS A 130 -9.71 1.97 -19.12
N MET A 131 -10.98 2.07 -18.74
CA MET A 131 -12.08 1.85 -19.68
C MET A 131 -12.16 3.03 -20.66
N PRO A 132 -12.33 2.80 -21.97
CA PRO A 132 -12.68 3.87 -22.91
C PRO A 132 -13.95 4.57 -22.42
N SER A 133 -13.94 5.89 -22.29
CA SER A 133 -15.18 6.64 -22.04
C SER A 133 -15.22 7.89 -22.90
N ILE A 134 -16.41 8.14 -23.46
CA ILE A 134 -16.72 9.25 -24.37
C ILE A 134 -17.37 10.43 -23.62
N ASN A 135 -17.89 10.21 -22.41
CA ASN A 135 -18.60 11.24 -21.66
C ASN A 135 -17.65 12.02 -20.73
N CYS A 136 -17.75 13.35 -20.76
CA CYS A 136 -17.01 14.23 -19.88
C CYS A 136 -17.92 15.26 -19.18
N LEU A 137 -17.67 15.42 -17.89
CA LEU A 137 -17.98 16.61 -17.10
C LEU A 137 -16.65 17.06 -16.47
N GLY A 138 -15.68 17.57 -17.25
CA GLY A 138 -14.42 18.02 -16.67
C GLY A 138 -13.26 18.35 -17.62
N ALA A 139 -12.26 19.03 -17.07
CA ALA A 139 -10.97 19.37 -17.66
C ALA A 139 -9.88 18.33 -17.31
N PRO A 140 -8.74 18.29 -18.02
CA PRO A 140 -7.62 17.42 -17.64
C PRO A 140 -7.17 17.69 -16.20
N SER A 141 -6.96 16.63 -15.42
CA SER A 141 -6.75 16.70 -13.96
C SER A 141 -5.56 15.91 -13.43
N CYS A 142 -4.86 15.16 -14.28
CA CYS A 142 -3.70 14.36 -13.88
C CYS A 142 -2.74 14.16 -15.06
N ALA A 143 -1.49 13.83 -14.77
CA ALA A 143 -0.50 13.39 -15.74
C ALA A 143 -0.18 11.89 -15.58
N GLU A 144 -0.19 11.39 -14.36
CA GLU A 144 0.09 10.00 -13.98
C GLU A 144 -0.86 9.53 -12.86
N ASP A 145 -0.93 8.21 -12.62
CA ASP A 145 -1.83 7.65 -11.60
C ASP A 145 -1.52 8.22 -10.21
N GLY A 146 -0.26 8.56 -9.94
CA GLY A 146 0.21 9.14 -8.68
C GLY A 146 -0.46 10.47 -8.31
N ASN A 147 -0.95 11.23 -9.30
CA ASN A 147 -1.66 12.48 -9.03
C ASN A 147 -3.10 12.26 -8.54
N CYS A 148 -3.64 11.06 -8.73
CA CYS A 148 -5.02 10.75 -8.38
C CYS A 148 -5.14 10.20 -6.95
N GLU A 149 -6.22 10.53 -6.25
CA GLU A 149 -6.46 10.03 -4.89
C GLU A 149 -6.86 8.55 -4.87
N GLY A 150 -6.38 7.82 -3.86
CA GLY A 150 -6.70 6.39 -3.67
C GLY A 150 -6.29 5.55 -4.88
N ASP A 151 -7.20 4.68 -5.33
CA ASP A 151 -6.91 3.73 -6.42
C ASP A 151 -7.29 4.27 -7.81
N LYS A 152 -7.69 5.54 -7.90
CA LYS A 152 -8.04 6.16 -9.19
C LYS A 152 -6.81 6.19 -10.10
N LYS A 153 -7.00 5.80 -11.37
CA LYS A 153 -6.00 5.88 -12.42
C LYS A 153 -6.15 7.15 -13.25
N CYS A 154 -5.05 7.63 -13.80
CA CYS A 154 -5.04 8.72 -14.74
C CYS A 154 -5.27 8.17 -16.15
N CYS A 155 -6.48 8.39 -16.68
CA CYS A 155 -6.94 7.76 -17.90
C CYS A 155 -7.22 8.79 -18.99
N HIS A 156 -6.80 8.48 -20.22
CA HIS A 156 -7.15 9.28 -21.38
C HIS A 156 -8.64 9.16 -21.70
N SER A 157 -9.30 10.30 -21.86
CA SER A 157 -10.70 10.41 -22.27
C SER A 157 -10.79 11.18 -23.57
N LEU A 158 -11.47 10.60 -24.57
CA LEU A 158 -11.61 11.23 -25.88
C LEU A 158 -12.27 12.60 -25.72
N GLY A 159 -11.58 13.66 -26.18
CA GLY A 159 -12.07 15.05 -26.13
C GLY A 159 -11.70 15.86 -24.88
N CYS A 160 -11.11 15.25 -23.83
CA CYS A 160 -10.87 15.92 -22.54
C CYS A 160 -9.45 15.70 -21.99
N GLY A 161 -8.64 14.88 -22.65
CA GLY A 161 -7.28 14.57 -22.20
C GLY A 161 -7.27 13.60 -21.01
N MET A 162 -6.34 13.81 -20.09
CA MET A 162 -6.05 12.89 -18.98
C MET A 162 -6.84 13.25 -17.73
N VAL A 163 -7.64 12.31 -17.20
CA VAL A 163 -8.50 12.53 -16.03
C VAL A 163 -8.51 11.35 -15.07
N CYS A 164 -8.67 11.62 -13.78
CA CYS A 164 -8.73 10.59 -12.75
C CYS A 164 -10.05 9.79 -12.84
N LYS A 165 -9.96 8.48 -13.10
CA LYS A 165 -11.10 7.57 -13.20
C LYS A 165 -10.95 6.37 -12.29
N VAL A 166 -12.09 5.76 -11.94
CA VAL A 166 -12.10 4.46 -11.26
C VAL A 166 -11.57 3.41 -12.24
N PRO A 167 -10.56 2.61 -11.86
CA PRO A 167 -10.07 1.52 -12.69
C PRO A 167 -11.12 0.44 -12.92
N TYR A 168 -11.11 -0.14 -14.11
CA TYR A 168 -11.88 -1.33 -14.46
C TYR A 168 -11.05 -2.59 -14.20
N TYR A 169 -11.69 -3.61 -13.61
CA TYR A 169 -11.10 -4.92 -13.36
C TYR A 169 -11.99 -5.98 -14.01
N PRO A 170 -11.53 -6.67 -15.06
CA PRO A 170 -12.28 -7.78 -15.62
C PRO A 170 -12.26 -8.94 -14.62
N GLU A 171 -13.44 -9.46 -14.27
CA GLU A 171 -13.66 -10.53 -13.25
C GLU A 171 -13.02 -11.90 -13.59
N ASN A 172 -12.15 -12.01 -14.60
CA ASN A 172 -11.55 -13.28 -15.04
C ASN A 172 -10.07 -13.17 -15.39
N SER A 173 -9.29 -12.47 -14.56
CA SER A 173 -7.82 -12.44 -14.69
C SER A 173 -7.20 -13.62 -13.89
N LYS A 174 -7.56 -14.84 -14.30
CA LYS A 174 -7.12 -16.18 -13.81
C LYS A 174 -6.68 -16.31 -12.35
#